data_AF-A0A814C1E2-F1
#
_entry.id   AF-A0A814C1E2-F1
#
_cell.length_a   1.000
_cell.length_b   1.000
_cell.length_c   1.000
_cell.angle_alpha   90.00
_cell.angle_beta   90.00
_cell.angle_gamma   90.00
#
_symmetry.space_group_name_H-M   'P 1'
#
loop_
_entity.id
_entity.type
_entity.pdbx_description
1 polymer ?
#
loop_
_entity_poly.entity_id
_entity_poly.type
_entity_poly.pdbx_seq_one_letter_code
_entity_poly.pdbx_strand_id
1 'polypeptide(L)'
;MSDDSNPEYIHLERFLNLMTGILKDRRYQSEPESKILRAFQVLDTQNNGSLTEDELHQILCKEGEPFNEEEFQDFMTIALDNETTRICTYKDFLSHLVVEDD
;
A
#
# COMPACT_ATOMS: atom_id res chain seq x y z
N MET A 1 24.73 26.72 -17.06
CA MET A 1 25.19 25.49 -16.39
C MET A 1 24.26 25.29 -15.23
N SER A 2 23.24 24.44 -15.42
CA SER A 2 22.27 24.14 -14.37
C SER A 2 22.93 23.18 -13.40
N ASP A 3 22.93 23.56 -12.12
CA ASP A 3 23.51 22.80 -11.03
C ASP A 3 22.65 21.55 -10.76
N ASP A 4 22.97 20.46 -11.45
CA ASP A 4 22.28 19.15 -11.42
C ASP A 4 22.58 18.36 -10.13
N SER A 5 23.18 18.99 -9.12
CA SER A 5 23.74 18.29 -7.94
C SER A 5 23.03 18.60 -6.62
N ASN A 6 21.83 19.21 -6.61
CA ASN A 6 21.05 19.31 -5.38
C ASN A 6 20.10 18.09 -5.26
N PRO A 7 20.44 17.06 -4.45
CA PRO A 7 19.65 15.83 -4.32
C PRO A 7 18.28 16.03 -3.64
N GLU A 8 18.03 17.21 -3.09
CA GLU A 8 16.79 17.51 -2.36
C GLU A 8 15.60 17.77 -3.31
N TYR A 9 15.86 18.09 -4.59
CA TYR A 9 14.81 18.40 -5.56
C TYR A 9 15.00 17.65 -6.88
N ILE A 10 13.92 17.08 -7.39
CA ILE A 10 13.86 16.48 -8.73
C ILE A 10 13.28 17.50 -9.71
N HIS A 11 13.97 17.70 -10.84
CA HIS A 11 13.44 18.48 -11.95
C HIS A 11 12.19 17.84 -12.55
N LEU A 12 11.14 18.64 -12.77
CA LEU A 12 9.86 18.17 -13.29
C LEU A 12 10.01 17.38 -14.60
N GLU A 13 10.86 17.82 -15.53
CA GLU A 13 11.08 17.11 -16.79
C GLU A 13 11.69 15.72 -16.58
N ARG A 14 12.63 15.59 -15.64
CA ARG A 14 13.23 14.31 -15.25
C ARG A 14 12.19 13.41 -14.58
N PHE A 15 11.39 13.96 -13.67
CA PHE A 15 10.29 13.25 -13.03
C PHE A 15 9.28 12.73 -14.06
N LEU A 16 8.82 13.59 -14.97
CA LEU A 16 7.85 13.23 -15.99
C LEU A 16 8.38 12.14 -16.91
N ASN A 17 9.65 12.22 -17.34
CA ASN A 17 10.27 11.18 -18.17
C ASN A 17 10.32 9.83 -17.44
N LEU A 18 10.71 9.82 -16.16
CA LEU A 18 10.75 8.60 -15.36
C LEU A 18 9.34 8.04 -15.11
N MET A 19 8.40 8.87 -14.63
CA MET A 19 7.04 8.45 -14.31
C MET A 19 6.26 8.01 -15.56
N THR A 20 6.44 8.70 -16.69
CA THR A 20 5.80 8.29 -17.96
C THR A 20 6.29 6.92 -18.41
N GLY A 21 7.58 6.61 -18.23
CA GLY A 21 8.14 5.28 -18.51
C GLY A 21 7.53 4.22 -17.57
N ILE A 22 7.54 4.50 -16.27
CA ILE A 22 6.97 3.65 -15.23
C ILE A 22 5.48 3.32 -15.49
N LEU A 23 4.68 4.33 -15.84
CA LEU A 23 3.24 4.18 -16.11
C LEU A 23 2.99 3.38 -17.40
N LYS A 24 3.77 3.62 -18.46
CA LYS A 24 3.69 2.85 -19.72
C LYS A 24 4.08 1.39 -19.52
N ASP A 25 5.14 1.15 -18.75
CA ASP A 25 5.66 -0.19 -18.45
C ASP A 25 4.82 -0.91 -17.38
N ARG A 26 3.76 -0.28 -16.85
CA ARG A 26 2.84 -0.87 -15.88
C ARG A 26 3.55 -1.43 -14.64
N ARG A 27 4.70 -0.85 -14.26
CA ARG A 27 5.59 -1.40 -13.22
C ARG A 27 5.02 -1.34 -11.80
N TYR A 28 4.03 -0.48 -11.57
CA TYR A 28 3.34 -0.33 -10.29
C TYR A 28 1.82 -0.36 -10.47
N GLN A 29 1.31 -1.19 -11.40
CA GLN A 29 -0.13 -1.40 -11.46
C GLN A 29 -0.63 -2.08 -10.19
N SER A 30 -1.79 -1.61 -9.70
CA SER A 30 -2.49 -2.33 -8.65
C SER A 30 -2.80 -3.75 -9.13
N GLU A 31 -2.65 -4.70 -8.22
CA GLU A 31 -2.99 -6.08 -8.48
C GLU A 31 -4.53 -6.22 -8.54
N PRO A 32 -5.07 -7.17 -9.33
CA PRO A 32 -6.51 -7.34 -9.41
C PRO A 32 -7.08 -7.66 -8.02
N GLU A 33 -8.27 -7.15 -7.73
CA GLU A 33 -8.97 -7.33 -6.46
C GLU A 33 -8.97 -8.80 -6.00
N SER A 34 -9.19 -9.74 -6.93
CA SER A 34 -9.18 -11.18 -6.66
C SER A 34 -7.84 -11.72 -6.14
N LYS A 35 -6.71 -11.15 -6.57
CA LYS A 35 -5.37 -11.54 -6.10
C LYS A 35 -5.07 -10.92 -4.73
N ILE A 36 -5.47 -9.66 -4.52
CA ILE A 36 -5.36 -9.00 -3.21
C ILE A 36 -6.21 -9.75 -2.19
N LEU A 37 -7.47 -10.07 -2.51
CA LEU A 37 -8.37 -10.86 -1.68
C LEU A 37 -7.78 -12.23 -1.33
N ARG A 38 -7.18 -12.91 -2.31
CA ARG A 38 -6.54 -14.22 -2.07
C ARG A 38 -5.33 -14.11 -1.16
N ALA A 39 -4.53 -13.05 -1.29
CA ALA A 39 -3.43 -12.79 -0.37
C ALA A 39 -3.97 -12.58 1.05
N PHE A 40 -5.03 -11.81 1.22
CA PHE A 40 -5.71 -11.63 2.51
C PHE A 40 -6.21 -12.93 3.12
N GLN A 41 -6.83 -13.81 2.32
CA GLN A 41 -7.31 -15.11 2.78
C GLN A 41 -6.18 -16.06 3.21
N VAL A 42 -4.98 -15.91 2.65
CA VAL A 42 -3.80 -16.66 3.10
C VAL A 42 -3.30 -16.15 4.45
N LEU A 43 -3.48 -14.86 4.72
CA LEU A 43 -3.03 -14.18 5.93
C LEU A 43 -4.02 -14.33 7.09
N ASP A 44 -5.32 -14.35 6.82
CA ASP A 44 -6.38 -14.60 7.80
C ASP A 44 -6.46 -16.08 8.16
N THR A 45 -5.56 -16.49 9.06
CA THR A 45 -5.50 -17.86 9.57
C THR A 45 -6.76 -18.31 10.30
N GLN A 46 -7.55 -17.35 10.80
CA GLN A 46 -8.80 -17.61 11.53
C GLN A 46 -10.02 -17.71 10.60
N ASN A 47 -9.87 -17.33 9.34
CA ASN A 47 -10.93 -17.27 8.32
C ASN A 47 -12.16 -16.47 8.78
N ASN A 48 -11.94 -15.41 9.55
CA ASN A 48 -13.01 -14.59 10.10
C ASN A 48 -13.36 -13.38 9.20
N GLY A 49 -12.64 -13.19 8.09
CA GLY A 49 -12.85 -12.11 7.13
C GLY A 49 -12.22 -10.78 7.55
N SER A 50 -11.33 -10.81 8.55
CA SER A 50 -10.73 -9.63 9.13
C SER A 50 -9.31 -9.88 9.66
N LEU A 51 -8.52 -8.82 9.76
CA LEU A 51 -7.20 -8.87 10.39
C LEU A 51 -7.14 -7.84 11.51
N THR A 52 -6.51 -8.22 12.61
CA THR A 52 -6.20 -7.32 13.73
C THR A 52 -4.98 -6.46 13.41
N GLU A 53 -4.85 -5.33 14.11
CA GLU A 53 -3.67 -4.45 14.05
C GLU A 53 -2.36 -5.23 14.27
N ASP A 54 -2.31 -6.14 15.24
CA ASP A 54 -1.13 -6.97 15.54
C ASP A 54 -0.78 -7.92 14.39
N GLU A 55 -1.78 -8.53 13.76
CA GLU A 55 -1.59 -9.41 12.60
C GLU A 55 -1.05 -8.61 11.40
N LEU A 56 -1.62 -7.44 11.12
CA LEU A 56 -1.14 -6.53 10.09
C LEU A 56 0.29 -6.06 10.36
N HIS A 57 0.63 -5.71 11.61
CA HIS A 57 1.99 -5.30 11.99
C HIS A 57 3.00 -6.42 11.74
N GLN A 58 2.69 -7.65 12.15
CA GLN A 58 3.59 -8.77 11.90
C GLN A 58 3.85 -9.00 10.41
N ILE A 59 2.83 -8.81 9.57
CA ILE A 59 2.95 -9.07 8.14
C ILE A 59 3.70 -7.92 7.46
N LEU A 60 3.20 -6.69 7.64
CA LEU A 60 3.69 -5.51 6.92
C LEU A 60 5.06 -5.04 7.41
N CYS A 61 5.43 -5.31 8.66
CA CYS A 61 6.72 -4.87 9.22
C CYS A 61 7.78 -5.99 9.29
N LYS A 62 7.48 -7.22 8.86
CA LYS A 62 8.46 -8.34 8.91
C LYS A 62 8.67 -9.07 7.59
N GLU A 63 7.69 -9.08 6.69
CA GLU A 63 7.76 -9.82 5.43
C GLU A 63 8.01 -8.87 4.24
N GLY A 64 8.83 -9.31 3.28
CA GLY A 64 9.08 -8.56 2.04
C GLY A 64 9.93 -7.29 2.25
N GLU A 65 9.42 -6.15 1.78
CA GLU A 65 9.99 -4.82 2.03
C GLU A 65 9.21 -4.20 3.20
N PRO A 66 9.73 -4.33 4.44
CA PRO A 66 8.94 -4.05 5.62
C PRO A 66 8.69 -2.55 5.77
N PHE A 67 7.48 -2.22 6.20
CA PHE A 67 7.12 -0.86 6.59
C PHE A 67 7.95 -0.49 7.81
N ASN A 68 8.39 0.77 7.84
CA ASN A 68 8.85 1.37 9.08
C ASN A 68 7.64 1.72 9.97
N GLU A 69 7.90 2.03 11.25
CA GLU A 69 6.81 2.27 12.20
C GLU A 69 5.95 3.48 11.81
N GLU A 70 6.53 4.53 11.21
CA GLU A 70 5.79 5.70 10.73
C GLU A 70 4.86 5.34 9.56
N GLU A 71 5.37 4.60 8.58
CA GLU A 71 4.60 4.09 7.43
C GLU A 71 3.47 3.15 7.89
N PHE A 72 3.72 2.33 8.91
CA PHE A 72 2.69 1.45 9.47
C PHE A 72 1.59 2.25 10.16
N GLN A 73 1.94 3.24 10.99
CA GLN A 73 0.95 4.09 11.67
C GLN A 73 0.12 4.88 10.65
N ASP A 74 0.76 5.47 9.64
CA ASP A 74 0.07 6.16 8.54
C ASP A 74 -0.89 5.21 7.81
N PHE A 75 -0.45 3.99 7.52
CA PHE A 75 -1.28 2.97 6.91
C PHE A 75 -2.49 2.58 7.79
N MET A 76 -2.30 2.44 9.10
CA MET A 76 -3.38 2.16 10.06
C MET A 76 -4.42 3.27 10.14
N THR A 77 -4.03 4.54 9.94
CA THR A 77 -5.02 5.64 9.92
C THR A 77 -6.02 5.55 8.77
N ILE A 78 -5.65 4.85 7.70
CA ILE A 78 -6.48 4.64 6.51
C ILE A 78 -7.21 3.29 6.60
N ALA A 79 -6.51 2.24 7.05
CA ALA A 79 -7.00 0.87 6.98
C ALA A 79 -7.96 0.46 8.11
N LEU A 80 -7.96 1.18 9.24
CA LEU A 80 -8.79 0.85 10.40
C LEU A 80 -10.03 1.75 10.47
N ASP A 81 -11.19 1.13 10.64
CA ASP A 81 -12.44 1.87 10.86
C ASP A 81 -12.44 2.55 12.24
N ASN A 82 -12.92 3.79 12.27
CA ASN A 82 -12.99 4.56 13.51
C ASN A 82 -14.17 4.07 14.35
N GLU A 83 -13.88 3.38 15.46
CA GLU A 83 -14.17 3.89 16.81
C GLU A 83 -14.07 2.85 17.93
N THR A 84 -13.98 1.53 17.69
CA THR A 84 -14.03 0.60 18.86
C THR A 84 -13.23 -0.70 18.79
N THR A 85 -12.93 -1.24 17.62
CA THR A 85 -12.38 -2.60 17.53
C THR A 85 -10.98 -2.69 16.90
N ARG A 86 -10.51 -1.67 16.17
CA ARG A 86 -9.23 -1.70 15.43
C ARG A 86 -9.06 -2.98 14.59
N ILE A 87 -10.10 -3.28 13.83
CA ILE A 87 -10.15 -4.42 12.94
C ILE A 87 -10.21 -3.90 11.51
N CYS A 88 -9.37 -4.44 10.64
CA CYS A 88 -9.44 -4.18 9.21
C CYS A 88 -10.25 -5.31 8.55
N THR A 89 -11.37 -4.98 7.91
CA THR A 89 -12.12 -5.97 7.12
C THR A 89 -11.62 -6.00 5.68
N TYR A 90 -11.81 -7.13 5.00
CA TYR A 90 -11.39 -7.27 3.61
C TYR A 90 -12.00 -6.20 2.69
N LYS A 91 -13.24 -5.79 2.99
CA LYS A 91 -13.97 -4.81 2.18
C LYS A 91 -13.35 -3.42 2.30
N ASP A 92 -12.96 -3.04 3.51
CA ASP A 92 -12.34 -1.74 3.77
C ASP A 92 -10.95 -1.69 3.13
N PHE A 93 -10.17 -2.76 3.32
CA PHE A 93 -8.84 -2.89 2.72
C PHE A 93 -8.87 -2.81 1.19
N LEU A 94 -9.80 -3.50 0.54
CA LEU A 94 -9.94 -3.47 -0.92
C LEU A 94 -10.41 -2.12 -1.44
N SER A 95 -11.32 -1.46 -0.73
CA SER A 95 -11.81 -0.13 -1.12
C SER A 95 -10.71 0.93 -1.14
N HIS A 96 -9.65 0.75 -0.35
CA HIS A 96 -8.52 1.68 -0.30
C HIS A 96 -7.35 1.31 -1.22
N LEU A 97 -7.26 0.07 -1.70
CA LEU A 97 -6.14 -0.42 -2.53
C LEU A 97 -6.50 -0.62 -4.01
N VAL A 98 -7.79 -0.74 -4.31
CA VAL A 98 -8.28 -0.80 -5.68
C VAL A 98 -8.63 0.61 -6.10
N VAL A 99 -7.87 1.14 -7.06
CA VAL A 99 -8.27 2.37 -7.76
C VAL A 99 -9.34 1.95 -8.77
N GLU A 100 -10.55 2.49 -8.64
CA GLU A 100 -11.58 2.31 -9.67
C GLU A 100 -11.08 2.99 -10.97
N ASP A 101 -10.86 2.21 -12.02
CA ASP A 101 -10.66 2.74 -13.38
C ASP A 101 -12.03 3.26 -13.89
N ASP A 102 -12.26 4.57 -13.80
CA ASP A 102 -13.29 5.29 -14.59
C ASP A 102 -12.73 5.75 -15.96
#